data_AF-A0A354CKY2-F1
#
_entry.id   AF-A0A354CKY2-F1
#
_cell.length_a   1.000
_cell.length_b   1.000
_cell.length_c   1.000
_cell.angle_alpha   90.00
_cell.angle_beta   90.00
_cell.angle_gamma   90.00
#
_symmetry.space_group_name_H-M   'P 1'
#
loop_
_entity.id
_entity.type
_entity.pdbx_description
1 polymer ?
#
loop_
_entity_poly.entity_id
_entity_poly.type
_entity_poly.pdbx_seq_one_letter_code
_entity_poly.pdbx_strand_id
1 'polypeptide(L)'
;TGVSLEYVNMLLRQGRIEIPDGSDTYIKCQKCGTDIRYGRYCPDCMLKIAKSVNGVMWMEDVGEKPTHRGGEEMRYLDKMKKKR
;
A
#
# COMPACT_ATOMS: atom_id res chain seq x y z
N THR A 1 26.08 -8.10 -30.17
CA THR A 1 24.87 -7.29 -29.97
C THR A 1 25.00 -6.55 -28.66
N GLY A 2 25.43 -5.28 -28.71
CA GLY A 2 25.88 -4.52 -27.54
C GLY A 2 24.74 -3.86 -26.77
N VAL A 3 23.89 -4.64 -26.12
CA VAL A 3 22.93 -4.12 -25.14
C VAL A 3 23.44 -4.49 -23.76
N SER A 4 23.61 -3.51 -22.88
CA SER A 4 24.06 -3.78 -21.51
C SER A 4 22.96 -4.49 -20.71
N LEU A 5 23.36 -5.45 -19.88
CA LEU A 5 22.44 -6.18 -18.99
C LEU A 5 21.73 -5.24 -18.00
N GLU A 6 22.38 -4.16 -17.61
CA GLU A 6 21.79 -3.11 -16.78
C GLU A 6 20.63 -2.41 -17.50
N TYR A 7 20.79 -2.14 -18.80
CA TYR A 7 19.74 -1.49 -19.58
C TYR A 7 18.51 -2.39 -19.73
N VAL A 8 18.71 -3.69 -19.99
CA VAL A 8 17.61 -4.66 -20.03
C VAL A 8 16.90 -4.74 -18.68
N ASN A 9 17.64 -4.83 -17.58
CA ASN A 9 17.09 -4.82 -16.22
C ASN A 9 16.29 -3.54 -15.94
N MET A 10 16.78 -2.39 -16.37
CA MET A 10 16.08 -1.11 -16.24
C MET A 10 14.74 -1.13 -16.99
N LEU A 11 14.72 -1.60 -18.24
CA LEU A 11 13.50 -1.68 -19.05
C LEU A 11 12.47 -2.64 -18.43
N LEU A 12 12.91 -3.81 -17.95
CA LEU A 12 12.06 -4.77 -17.23
C LEU A 12 11.44 -4.15 -15.97
N ARG A 13 12.25 -3.46 -15.15
CA ARG A 13 11.78 -2.81 -13.93
C ARG A 13 10.85 -1.62 -14.19
N GLN A 14 10.99 -0.98 -15.35
CA GLN A 14 10.06 0.07 -15.80
C GLN A 14 8.77 -0.50 -16.40
N GLY A 15 8.70 -1.82 -16.68
CA GLY A 15 7.56 -2.44 -17.34
C GLY A 15 7.44 -2.09 -18.83
N ARG A 16 8.53 -1.61 -19.45
CA ARG A 16 8.57 -1.31 -20.89
C ARG A 16 8.73 -2.56 -21.74
N ILE A 17 9.26 -3.62 -21.14
CA ILE A 17 9.37 -4.96 -21.70
C ILE A 17 8.95 -5.96 -20.62
N GLU A 18 8.48 -7.13 -21.04
CA GLU A 18 8.10 -8.22 -20.14
C GLU A 18 8.80 -9.52 -20.51
N ILE A 19 9.01 -10.36 -19.50
CA ILE A 19 9.44 -11.74 -19.70
C ILE A 19 8.18 -12.57 -20.01
N PRO A 20 8.16 -13.29 -21.15
CA PRO A 20 7.06 -14.20 -21.47
C PRO A 20 6.84 -15.25 -20.39
N ASP A 21 5.60 -15.74 -20.31
CA ASP A 21 5.30 -16.85 -19.41
C ASP A 21 5.98 -18.15 -19.89
N GLY A 22 6.42 -18.99 -18.96
CA GLY A 22 7.21 -20.19 -19.26
C GLY A 22 8.69 -19.96 -19.58
N SER A 23 9.27 -18.81 -19.19
CA SER A 23 10.72 -18.57 -19.32
C SER A 23 11.48 -19.20 -18.15
N ASP A 24 12.73 -19.62 -18.40
CA ASP A 24 13.62 -20.17 -17.37
C ASP A 24 14.10 -19.12 -16.35
N THR A 25 13.88 -17.83 -16.61
CA THR A 25 14.40 -16.75 -15.77
C THR A 25 13.38 -15.64 -15.60
N TYR A 26 13.24 -15.17 -14.37
CA TYR A 26 12.41 -14.02 -14.00
C TYR A 26 13.21 -13.01 -13.19
N ILE A 27 12.75 -11.76 -13.16
CA ILE A 27 13.29 -10.75 -12.26
C ILE A 27 12.63 -10.88 -10.88
N LYS A 28 13.33 -10.45 -9.83
CA LYS A 28 12.81 -10.53 -8.45
C LYS A 28 12.19 -9.23 -7.97
N CYS A 29 11.09 -9.36 -7.24
CA CYS A 29 10.45 -8.27 -6.51
C CYS A 29 11.43 -7.66 -5.50
N GLN A 30 11.57 -6.33 -5.49
CA GLN A 30 12.49 -5.63 -4.57
C GLN A 30 12.07 -5.66 -3.10
N LYS A 31 10.84 -6.08 -2.80
CA LYS A 31 10.29 -6.10 -1.43
C LYS A 31 10.26 -7.50 -0.83
N CYS A 32 9.78 -8.51 -1.57
CA CYS A 32 9.61 -9.87 -1.04
C CYS A 32 10.47 -10.92 -1.76
N GLY A 33 11.16 -10.57 -2.85
CA GLY A 33 12.00 -11.51 -3.61
C GLY A 33 11.26 -12.49 -4.53
N THR A 34 9.92 -12.47 -4.57
CA THR A 34 9.12 -13.30 -5.48
C THR A 34 9.44 -12.97 -6.95
N ASP A 35 9.40 -13.99 -7.80
CA ASP A 35 9.60 -13.85 -9.24
C ASP A 35 8.45 -13.09 -9.89
N ILE A 36 8.80 -12.14 -10.77
CA ILE A 36 7.87 -11.29 -11.51
C ILE A 36 8.32 -11.19 -12.97
N ARG A 37 7.33 -11.08 -13.88
CA ARG A 37 7.57 -10.97 -15.33
C ARG A 37 8.10 -9.59 -15.74
N TYR A 38 7.70 -8.55 -14.99
CA TYR A 38 8.13 -7.16 -15.17
C TYR A 38 7.79 -6.33 -13.92
N GLY A 39 8.32 -5.12 -13.85
CA GLY A 39 8.04 -4.15 -12.79
C GLY A 39 9.01 -4.20 -11.60
N ARG A 40 8.78 -3.31 -10.62
CA ARG A 40 9.60 -3.24 -9.39
C ARG A 40 9.08 -4.13 -8.25
N TYR A 41 7.75 -4.30 -8.18
CA TYR A 41 7.07 -5.00 -7.11
C TYR A 41 6.05 -5.99 -7.64
N CYS A 42 5.86 -7.11 -6.95
CA CYS A 42 4.77 -8.04 -7.26
C CYS A 42 3.40 -7.43 -6.90
N PRO A 43 2.30 -7.97 -7.45
CA PRO A 43 0.95 -7.46 -7.19
C PRO A 43 0.61 -7.34 -5.69
N ASP A 44 0.96 -8.33 -4.88
CA ASP A 44 0.72 -8.31 -3.43
C ASP A 44 1.47 -7.20 -2.71
N CYS A 45 2.73 -6.98 -3.07
CA CYS A 45 3.54 -5.92 -2.50
C CYS A 45 3.00 -4.55 -2.91
N MET A 46 2.57 -4.39 -4.16
CA MET A 46 1.96 -3.15 -4.65
C MET A 46 0.64 -2.85 -3.93
N LEU A 47 -0.21 -3.85 -3.72
CA LEU A 47 -1.46 -3.70 -2.96
C LEU A 47 -1.20 -3.26 -1.51
N LYS A 48 -0.19 -3.82 -0.84
CA LYS A 48 0.19 -3.40 0.51
C LYS A 48 0.67 -1.95 0.54
N ILE A 49 1.48 -1.54 -0.44
CA ILE A 49 1.99 -0.16 -0.56
C ILE A 49 0.82 0.81 -0.84
N ALA A 50 -0.06 0.47 -1.78
CA ALA A 50 -1.23 1.28 -2.11
C ALA A 50 -2.14 1.45 -0.88
N LYS A 51 -2.40 0.38 -0.13
CA LYS A 51 -3.17 0.44 1.11
C LYS A 51 -2.51 1.29 2.19
N SER A 52 -1.18 1.21 2.35
CA SER A 52 -0.48 2.05 3.34
C SER A 52 -0.53 3.52 2.94
N VAL A 53 -0.32 3.85 1.66
CA VAL A 53 -0.40 5.23 1.17
C VAL A 53 -1.82 5.77 1.33
N ASN A 54 -2.83 4.98 0.97
CA ASN A 54 -4.22 5.35 1.16
C ASN A 54 -4.49 5.57 2.65
N GLY A 55 -4.12 4.63 3.52
CA GLY A 55 -4.26 4.73 4.97
C GLY A 55 -3.64 6.00 5.55
N VAL A 56 -2.43 6.38 5.12
CA VAL A 56 -1.79 7.64 5.53
C VAL A 56 -2.57 8.86 5.07
N MET A 57 -3.18 8.82 3.87
CA MET A 57 -4.00 9.93 3.36
C MET A 57 -5.29 10.15 4.17
N TRP A 58 -5.85 9.11 4.80
CA TRP A 58 -7.05 9.21 5.64
C TRP A 58 -6.75 9.35 7.14
N MET A 59 -5.47 9.42 7.55
CA MET A 59 -5.12 9.51 8.98
C MET A 59 -5.56 10.84 9.62
N GLU A 60 -5.71 11.92 8.85
CA GLU A 60 -6.16 13.22 9.36
C GLU A 60 -7.61 13.18 9.90
N ASP A 61 -8.46 12.25 9.40
CA ASP A 61 -9.86 12.09 9.79
C ASP A 61 -10.12 10.90 10.73
N VAL A 62 -9.07 10.17 11.15
CA VAL A 62 -9.22 8.99 12.01
C VAL A 62 -9.07 9.40 13.47
N GLY A 63 -10.19 9.63 14.13
CA GLY A 63 -10.26 9.84 15.58
C GLY A 63 -9.91 8.59 16.38
N GLU A 64 -9.39 8.78 17.60
CA GLU A 64 -9.05 7.69 18.51
C GLU A 64 -10.27 6.85 18.87
N LYS A 65 -10.10 5.52 18.90
CA LYS A 65 -11.15 4.62 19.39
C LYS A 65 -11.25 4.76 20.91
N PRO A 66 -12.43 5.08 21.48
CA PRO A 66 -12.58 5.25 22.91
C PRO A 66 -12.24 3.94 23.64
N THR A 67 -11.34 4.03 24.61
CA THR A 67 -10.82 2.91 25.42
C THR A 67 -11.71 2.59 26.61
N HIS A 68 -12.62 3.49 26.98
CA HIS A 68 -13.58 3.31 28.07
C HIS A 68 -15.00 3.58 27.56
N ARG A 69 -15.94 2.64 27.80
CA ARG A 69 -17.37 2.82 27.50
C ARG A 69 -18.14 2.93 28.81
N GLY A 70 -18.58 4.14 29.13
CA GLY A 70 -19.56 4.43 30.18
C GLY A 70 -18.96 5.03 31.45
N GLY A 71 -19.50 6.17 31.89
CA GLY A 71 -19.22 6.73 33.21
C GLY A 71 -19.51 8.22 33.33
N GLU A 72 -19.18 9.01 32.31
CA GLU A 72 -19.19 10.47 32.41
C GLU A 72 -19.85 11.09 31.17
N GLU A 73 -21.13 11.45 31.29
CA GLU A 73 -21.82 12.24 30.25
C GLU A 73 -21.24 13.66 30.23
N MET A 74 -20.96 14.18 29.03
CA MET A 74 -20.49 15.56 28.86
C MET A 74 -21.53 16.55 29.39
N ARG A 75 -21.17 17.30 30.44
CA ARG A 75 -22.01 18.26 31.19
C ARG A 75 -22.78 19.27 30.32
N TYR A 76 -22.35 19.51 29.09
CA TYR A 76 -23.02 20.39 28.14
C TYR A 76 -24.26 19.77 27.48
N LEU A 77 -24.20 18.47 27.14
CA LEU A 77 -25.31 17.77 26.48
C LEU A 77 -26.53 17.60 27.40
N ASP A 78 -26.28 17.50 28.70
CA ASP A 78 -27.32 17.45 29.73
C ASP A 78 -28.19 18.73 29.74
N LYS A 79 -27.56 19.90 29.56
CA LYS A 79 -28.27 21.20 29.45
C LYS A 79 -29.14 21.31 28.21
N MET A 80 -28.79 20.62 27.11
CA MET A 80 -29.58 20.63 25.87
C MET A 80 -30.80 19.72 25.97
N LYS A 81 -30.66 18.54 26.60
CA LYS A 81 -31.81 17.63 26.86
C LYS A 81 -32.87 18.30 27.73
N LYS A 82 -32.46 19.09 28.72
CA LYS A 82 -33.37 19.77 29.66
C LYS A 82 -34.16 20.95 29.07
N LYS A 83 -33.86 21.35 27.82
CA LYS A 83 -34.50 22.51 27.15
C LYS A 83 -35.53 22.11 26.08
N ARG A 84 -35.90 20.82 25.98
CA ARG A 84 -37.02 20.31 25.19
C ARG A 84 -38.22 20.01 26.06
#